data_AF-F0V0U9-F1
#
_entry.id   AF-F0V0U9-F1
#
_cell.length_a   1.000
_cell.length_b   1.000
_cell.length_c   1.000
_cell.angle_alpha   90.00
_cell.angle_beta   90.00
_cell.angle_gamma   90.00
#
_symmetry.space_group_name_H-M   'P 1'
#
loop_
_entity.id
_entity.type
_entity.pdbx_description
1 polymer ?
#
loop_
_entity_poly.entity_id
_entity_poly.type
_entity_poly.pdbx_seq_one_letter_code
_entity_poly.pdbx_strand_id
1 'polypeptide(L)'
;DYTRALSLSRLAYDLESLASPALAAALLTVIGFHWLFAGTVVGFLASAALVISVRLPQSRAVERTGSIYAKTFHGISIYLRTPRLRGLLALNLAAAAASSMVIVNTVVYVQSKMQRPSTDVPFALAAFGCGSMLVALLLPKHLDKRPDRPAMLAGASIMAIGLFAGITVAGLAAPVEWPAFLLTWFAIGVGYSMTLTPSGRLLRRSAGSADRPAVFAAQFSLSHACWL
;
A
#
# COMPACT_ATOMS: atom_id res chain seq x y z
N ASP A 1 -13.44 26.32 10.84
CA ASP A 1 -13.60 25.71 9.49
C ASP A 1 -12.55 24.69 9.04
N TYR A 2 -11.28 24.77 9.45
CA TYR A 2 -10.25 23.81 9.04
C TYR A 2 -10.49 22.36 9.54
N THR A 3 -11.02 22.20 10.76
CA THR A 3 -11.35 20.91 11.37
C THR A 3 -12.54 20.21 10.70
N ARG A 4 -13.52 20.97 10.21
CA ARG A 4 -14.68 20.44 9.48
C ARG A 4 -14.27 19.91 8.11
N ALA A 5 -13.44 20.66 7.38
CA ALA A 5 -12.88 20.23 6.10
C ALA A 5 -12.00 18.96 6.23
N LEU A 6 -11.19 18.87 7.29
CA LEU A 6 -10.37 17.69 7.55
C LEU A 6 -11.22 16.44 7.91
N SER A 7 -12.30 16.63 8.67
CA SER A 7 -13.23 15.55 9.02
C SER A 7 -14.04 15.04 7.82
N LEU A 8 -14.49 15.93 6.94
CA LEU A 8 -15.22 15.59 5.72
C LEU A 8 -14.32 14.87 4.71
N SER A 9 -13.06 15.30 4.57
CA SER A 9 -12.10 14.66 3.67
C SER A 9 -11.67 13.27 4.18
N ARG A 10 -11.54 13.08 5.50
CA ARG A 10 -11.33 11.75 6.12
C ARG A 10 -12.54 10.83 5.92
N LEU A 11 -13.77 11.34 6.11
CA LEU A 11 -15.01 10.60 5.88
C LEU A 11 -15.17 10.17 4.41
N ALA A 12 -14.84 11.07 3.47
CA ALA A 12 -14.88 10.76 2.04
C ALA A 12 -13.86 9.65 1.69
N TYR A 13 -12.63 9.74 2.20
CA TYR A 13 -11.60 8.71 2.02
C TYR A 13 -12.01 7.35 2.60
N ASP A 14 -12.59 7.35 3.80
CA ASP A 14 -13.02 6.12 4.47
C ASP A 14 -14.20 5.47 3.72
N LEU A 15 -15.17 6.27 3.25
CA LEU A 15 -16.29 5.79 2.43
C LEU A 15 -15.82 5.26 1.07
N GLU A 16 -14.91 5.94 0.39
CA GLU A 16 -14.41 5.52 -0.92
C GLU A 16 -13.64 4.20 -0.84
N SER A 17 -12.79 4.04 0.19
CA SER A 17 -11.96 2.84 0.35
C SER A 17 -12.77 1.59 0.72
N LEU A 18 -13.92 1.76 1.41
CA LEU A 18 -14.82 0.67 1.79
C LEU A 18 -15.90 0.40 0.74
N ALA A 19 -16.45 1.45 0.13
CA ALA A 19 -17.55 1.34 -0.82
C ALA A 19 -17.06 0.86 -2.19
N SER A 20 -15.88 1.29 -2.65
CA SER A 20 -15.39 0.91 -3.99
C SER A 20 -15.16 -0.60 -4.15
N PRO A 21 -14.49 -1.31 -3.22
CA PRO A 21 -14.32 -2.75 -3.33
C PRO A 21 -15.64 -3.52 -3.20
N ALA A 22 -16.53 -3.06 -2.31
CA ALA A 22 -17.82 -3.70 -2.08
C ALA A 22 -18.78 -3.55 -3.27
N LEU A 23 -18.84 -2.35 -3.87
CA LEU A 23 -19.62 -2.08 -5.07
C LEU A 23 -19.04 -2.82 -6.29
N ALA A 24 -17.72 -2.85 -6.45
CA ALA A 24 -17.09 -3.60 -7.53
C ALA A 24 -17.39 -5.10 -7.43
N ALA A 25 -17.31 -5.68 -6.22
CA ALA A 25 -17.66 -7.07 -5.97
C ALA A 25 -19.16 -7.35 -6.22
N ALA A 26 -20.05 -6.42 -5.81
CA ALA A 26 -21.48 -6.54 -6.06
C ALA A 26 -21.82 -6.45 -7.57
N LEU A 27 -21.23 -5.51 -8.30
CA LEU A 27 -21.44 -5.37 -9.75
C LEU A 27 -20.97 -6.61 -10.53
N LEU A 28 -19.89 -7.26 -10.09
CA LEU A 28 -19.40 -8.50 -10.68
C LEU A 28 -20.39 -9.67 -10.58
N THR A 29 -21.38 -9.61 -9.69
CA THR A 29 -22.44 -10.65 -9.60
C THR A 29 -23.56 -10.46 -10.63
N VAL A 30 -23.69 -9.25 -11.20
CA VAL A 30 -24.79 -8.88 -12.11
C VAL A 30 -24.30 -8.59 -13.53
N ILE A 31 -23.03 -8.19 -13.69
CA ILE A 31 -22.47 -7.67 -14.94
C ILE A 31 -21.15 -8.39 -15.26
N GLY A 32 -21.04 -8.94 -16.48
CA GLY A 32 -19.84 -9.64 -16.94
C GLY A 32 -18.60 -8.74 -17.06
N PHE A 33 -17.40 -9.32 -16.92
CA PHE A 33 -16.11 -8.63 -16.84
C PHE A 33 -15.86 -7.52 -17.89
N HIS A 34 -16.34 -7.71 -19.13
CA HIS A 34 -16.19 -6.75 -20.23
C HIS A 34 -16.94 -5.44 -20.00
N TRP A 35 -18.11 -5.48 -19.36
CA TRP A 35 -18.90 -4.28 -19.04
C TRP A 35 -18.35 -3.54 -17.82
N LEU A 36 -17.66 -4.26 -16.92
CA LEU A 36 -16.90 -3.63 -15.83
C LEU A 36 -15.79 -2.72 -16.40
N PHE A 37 -15.11 -3.19 -17.45
CA PHE A 37 -14.09 -2.43 -18.19
C PHE A 37 -14.67 -1.21 -18.92
N ALA A 38 -15.83 -1.36 -19.57
CA ALA A 38 -16.53 -0.22 -20.19
C ALA A 38 -16.94 0.83 -19.14
N GLY A 39 -17.37 0.38 -17.96
CA GLY A 39 -17.67 1.23 -16.81
C GLY A 39 -16.45 2.01 -16.30
N THR A 40 -15.28 1.38 -16.21
CA THR A 40 -14.03 2.07 -15.85
C THR A 40 -13.62 3.11 -16.91
N VAL A 41 -13.83 2.84 -18.20
CA VAL A 41 -13.57 3.83 -19.26
C VAL A 41 -14.44 5.07 -19.07
N VAL A 42 -15.74 4.90 -18.84
CA VAL A 42 -16.65 6.03 -18.56
C VAL A 42 -16.26 6.76 -17.27
N GLY A 43 -15.90 6.01 -16.22
CA GLY A 43 -15.39 6.59 -14.97
C GLY A 43 -14.11 7.41 -15.16
N PHE A 44 -13.17 6.93 -15.97
CA PHE A 44 -11.96 7.67 -16.33
C PHE A 44 -12.27 8.94 -17.11
N LEU A 45 -13.19 8.89 -18.08
CA LEU A 45 -13.62 10.07 -18.84
C LEU A 45 -14.28 11.12 -17.94
N ALA A 46 -15.14 10.70 -17.02
CA ALA A 46 -15.76 11.59 -16.05
C ALA A 46 -14.72 12.21 -15.10
N SER A 47 -13.76 11.42 -14.63
CA SER A 47 -12.66 11.90 -13.77
C SER A 47 -11.75 12.87 -14.52
N ALA A 48 -11.44 12.60 -15.79
CA ALA A 48 -10.68 13.51 -16.65
C ALA A 48 -11.41 14.84 -16.88
N ALA A 49 -12.73 14.80 -17.12
CA ALA A 49 -13.54 16.02 -17.24
C ALA A 49 -13.54 16.85 -15.94
N LEU A 50 -13.63 16.18 -14.78
CA LEU A 50 -13.50 16.81 -13.46
C LEU A 50 -12.13 17.46 -13.28
N VAL A 51 -11.04 16.76 -13.61
CA VAL A 51 -9.66 17.31 -13.52
C VAL A 51 -9.47 18.53 -14.41
N ILE A 52 -10.00 18.52 -15.64
CA ILE A 52 -9.94 19.66 -16.58
C ILE A 52 -10.77 20.84 -16.06
N SER A 53 -11.88 20.57 -15.37
CA SER A 53 -12.75 21.61 -14.81
C SER A 53 -12.14 22.34 -13.60
N VAL A 54 -11.17 21.72 -12.92
CA VAL A 54 -10.55 22.28 -11.72
C VAL A 54 -9.37 23.19 -12.09
N ARG A 55 -9.51 24.48 -11.77
CA ARG A 55 -8.37 25.41 -11.78
C ARG A 55 -7.53 25.21 -10.52
N LEU A 56 -6.45 24.43 -10.64
CA LEU A 56 -5.45 24.29 -9.58
C LEU A 56 -4.64 25.60 -9.44
N PRO A 57 -4.50 26.16 -8.23
CA PRO A 57 -3.61 27.30 -8.01
C PRO A 57 -2.18 26.87 -8.34
N GLN A 58 -1.52 27.62 -9.22
CA GLN A 58 -0.13 27.36 -9.57
C GLN A 58 0.76 27.48 -8.32
N SER A 59 1.32 26.36 -7.88
CA SER A 59 2.38 26.36 -6.88
C SER A 59 3.58 27.07 -7.48
N ARG A 60 4.02 28.19 -6.88
CA ARG A 60 5.25 28.89 -7.30
C ARG A 60 6.38 27.87 -7.39
N ALA A 61 6.86 27.63 -8.61
CA ALA A 61 8.05 26.83 -8.83
C ALA A 61 9.22 27.56 -8.16
N VAL A 62 9.83 26.93 -7.17
CA VAL A 62 11.08 27.44 -6.59
C VAL A 62 12.16 27.16 -7.63
N GLU A 63 12.63 28.19 -8.31
CA GLU A 63 13.79 28.07 -9.20
C GLU A 63 15.01 27.68 -8.38
N ARG A 64 15.44 26.42 -8.52
CA ARG A 64 16.70 25.94 -7.93
C ARG A 64 17.81 26.04 -8.95
N THR A 65 18.80 26.88 -8.65
CA THR A 65 20.04 27.04 -9.41
C THR A 65 20.96 25.81 -9.19
N GLY A 66 21.37 25.14 -10.28
CA GLY A 66 22.24 23.94 -10.24
C GLY A 66 22.14 23.05 -11.50
N SER A 67 23.05 22.09 -11.64
CA SER A 67 23.09 21.08 -12.72
C SER A 67 21.81 20.22 -12.76
N ILE A 68 21.35 19.81 -13.96
CA ILE A 68 20.15 18.97 -14.17
C ILE A 68 20.23 17.69 -13.33
N TYR A 69 21.38 17.02 -13.29
CA TYR A 69 21.60 15.83 -12.46
C TYR A 69 21.53 16.14 -10.96
N ALA A 70 22.06 17.29 -10.54
CA ALA A 70 21.98 17.73 -9.15
C ALA A 70 20.53 18.02 -8.74
N LYS A 71 19.67 18.49 -9.66
CA LYS A 71 18.23 18.68 -9.42
C LYS A 71 17.47 17.34 -9.34
N THR A 72 17.77 16.40 -10.23
CA THR A 72 17.10 15.08 -10.29
C THR A 72 17.43 14.21 -9.07
N PHE A 73 18.70 14.14 -8.68
CA PHE A 73 19.14 13.32 -7.54
C PHE A 73 19.08 14.04 -6.18
N HIS A 74 18.69 15.32 -6.16
CA HIS A 74 18.60 16.09 -4.92
C HIS A 74 17.69 15.43 -3.88
N GLY A 75 16.49 15.04 -4.31
CA GLY A 75 15.50 14.38 -3.45
C GLY A 75 16.02 13.07 -2.89
N ILE A 76 16.71 12.27 -3.72
CA ILE A 76 17.33 11.00 -3.31
C ILE A 76 18.47 11.26 -2.33
N SER A 77 19.29 12.28 -2.55
CA SER A 77 20.38 12.65 -1.63
C SER A 77 19.85 13.06 -0.25
N ILE A 78 18.83 13.93 -0.20
CA ILE A 78 18.15 14.30 1.06
C ILE A 78 17.56 13.06 1.73
N TYR A 79 16.91 12.20 0.95
CA TYR A 79 16.30 10.96 1.42
C TYR A 79 17.34 10.03 2.07
N LEU A 80 18.46 9.78 1.40
CA LEU A 80 19.52 8.89 1.88
C LEU A 80 20.35 9.51 3.01
N ARG A 81 20.45 10.84 3.10
CA ARG A 81 21.14 11.52 4.22
C ARG A 81 20.31 11.57 5.50
N THR A 82 18.99 11.43 5.41
CA THR A 82 18.09 11.49 6.57
C THR A 82 17.93 10.11 7.20
N PRO A 83 18.42 9.86 8.44
CA PRO A 83 18.41 8.52 9.05
C PRO A 83 17.00 7.90 9.16
N ARG A 84 15.98 8.73 9.41
CA ARG A 84 14.57 8.29 9.49
C ARG A 84 14.05 7.77 8.15
N LEU A 85 14.47 8.38 7.04
CA LEU A 85 14.06 8.00 5.68
C LEU A 85 14.81 6.75 5.19
N ARG A 86 16.08 6.57 5.59
CA ARG A 86 16.77 5.28 5.41
C ARG A 86 16.03 4.13 6.10
N GLY A 87 15.53 4.35 7.31
CA GLY A 87 14.68 3.38 8.01
C GLY A 87 13.39 3.09 7.24
N LEU A 88 12.76 4.13 6.68
CA LEU A 88 11.59 3.95 5.81
C LEU A 88 11.92 3.15 4.54
N LEU A 89 13.12 3.30 3.96
CA LEU A 89 13.54 2.48 2.81
C LEU A 89 13.64 1.00 3.17
N ALA A 90 14.26 0.67 4.31
CA ALA A 90 14.33 -0.71 4.79
C ALA A 90 12.93 -1.31 5.02
N LEU A 91 12.00 -0.50 5.53
CA LEU A 91 10.61 -0.90 5.71
C LEU A 91 9.89 -1.12 4.38
N ASN A 92 10.14 -0.29 3.36
CA ASN A 92 9.61 -0.52 2.01
C ASN A 92 10.20 -1.77 1.37
N LEU A 93 11.48 -2.03 1.57
CA LEU A 93 12.13 -3.25 1.10
C LEU A 93 11.52 -4.49 1.75
N ALA A 94 11.30 -4.46 3.07
CA ALA A 94 10.61 -5.54 3.77
C ALA A 94 9.18 -5.75 3.25
N ALA A 95 8.43 -4.66 3.03
CA ALA A 95 7.08 -4.72 2.48
C ALA A 95 7.06 -5.26 1.03
N ALA A 96 8.02 -4.85 0.19
CA ALA A 96 8.16 -5.32 -1.18
C ALA A 96 8.53 -6.82 -1.21
N ALA A 97 9.48 -7.27 -0.39
CA ALA A 97 9.87 -8.67 -0.28
C ALA A 97 8.68 -9.55 0.16
N ALA A 98 7.95 -9.14 1.19
CA ALA A 98 6.79 -9.89 1.69
C ALA A 98 5.64 -9.91 0.68
N SER A 99 5.35 -8.78 0.03
CA SER A 99 4.25 -8.68 -0.93
C SER A 99 4.56 -9.38 -2.25
N SER A 100 5.82 -9.36 -2.70
CA SER A 100 6.26 -10.13 -3.87
C SER A 100 6.06 -11.62 -3.63
N MET A 101 6.43 -12.13 -2.44
CA MET A 101 6.14 -13.51 -2.06
C MET A 101 4.63 -13.83 -2.12
N VAL A 102 3.79 -12.94 -1.61
CA VAL A 102 2.34 -13.11 -1.68
C VAL A 102 1.84 -13.09 -3.13
N ILE A 103 2.09 -12.02 -3.88
CA ILE A 103 1.46 -11.83 -5.19
C ILE A 103 1.98 -12.85 -6.22
N VAL A 104 3.30 -13.12 -6.22
CA VAL A 104 3.94 -13.97 -7.22
C VAL A 104 3.84 -15.45 -6.83
N ASN A 105 4.19 -15.81 -5.58
CA ASN A 105 4.32 -17.22 -5.20
C ASN A 105 3.01 -17.86 -4.72
N THR A 106 1.93 -17.09 -4.46
CA THR A 106 0.63 -17.71 -4.12
C THR A 106 0.16 -18.67 -5.20
N VAL A 107 0.31 -18.29 -6.48
CA VAL A 107 -0.11 -19.13 -7.62
C VAL A 107 0.62 -20.47 -7.58
N VAL A 108 1.94 -20.45 -7.39
CA VAL A 108 2.79 -21.64 -7.33
C VAL A 108 2.45 -22.49 -6.09
N TYR A 109 2.26 -21.86 -4.93
CA TYR A 109 1.93 -22.57 -3.70
C TYR A 109 0.56 -23.28 -3.77
N VAL A 110 -0.46 -22.58 -4.25
CA VAL A 110 -1.81 -23.13 -4.30
C VAL A 110 -1.94 -24.19 -5.40
N GLN A 111 -1.48 -23.88 -6.61
CA GLN A 111 -1.69 -24.76 -7.77
C GLN A 111 -0.65 -25.87 -7.86
N SER A 112 0.64 -25.57 -7.69
CA SER A 112 1.70 -26.57 -7.89
C SER A 112 2.00 -27.39 -6.64
N LYS A 113 2.05 -26.75 -5.46
CA LYS A 113 2.40 -27.43 -4.21
C LYS A 113 1.20 -28.11 -3.55
N MET A 114 0.11 -27.37 -3.33
CA MET A 114 -1.11 -27.92 -2.70
C MET A 114 -2.03 -28.64 -3.69
N GLN A 115 -1.74 -28.61 -5.00
CA GLN A 115 -2.54 -29.23 -6.07
C GLN A 115 -4.03 -28.79 -6.00
N ARG A 116 -4.27 -27.55 -5.56
CA ARG A 116 -5.61 -26.97 -5.42
C ARG A 116 -6.04 -26.25 -6.70
N PRO A 117 -7.36 -26.14 -6.95
CA PRO A 117 -7.86 -25.46 -8.14
C PRO A 117 -7.47 -23.97 -8.13
N SER A 118 -7.34 -23.39 -9.33
CA SER A 118 -7.01 -21.97 -9.50
C SER A 118 -8.05 -21.01 -8.90
N THR A 119 -9.28 -21.49 -8.66
CA THR A 119 -10.33 -20.74 -7.95
C THR A 119 -9.98 -20.44 -6.49
N ASP A 120 -9.00 -21.13 -5.91
CA ASP A 120 -8.59 -20.93 -4.51
C ASP A 120 -7.55 -19.81 -4.36
N VAL A 121 -6.82 -19.48 -5.43
CA VAL A 121 -5.83 -18.37 -5.43
C VAL A 121 -6.48 -17.03 -5.04
N PRO A 122 -7.64 -16.63 -5.60
CA PRO A 122 -8.33 -15.42 -5.18
C PRO A 122 -8.67 -15.38 -3.68
N PHE A 123 -8.98 -16.51 -3.05
CA PHE A 123 -9.29 -16.54 -1.61
C PHE A 123 -8.05 -16.23 -0.77
N ALA A 124 -6.87 -16.71 -1.17
CA ALA A 124 -5.62 -16.37 -0.51
C ALA A 124 -5.25 -14.89 -0.66
N LEU A 125 -5.40 -14.34 -1.87
CA LEU A 125 -5.20 -12.91 -2.11
C LEU A 125 -6.25 -12.06 -1.37
N ALA A 126 -7.49 -12.54 -1.26
CA ALA A 126 -8.54 -11.90 -0.48
C ALA A 126 -8.22 -11.91 1.02
N ALA A 127 -7.65 -13.00 1.56
CA ALA A 127 -7.21 -13.04 2.95
C ALA A 127 -6.12 -11.98 3.24
N PHE A 128 -5.11 -11.88 2.37
CA PHE A 128 -4.11 -10.80 2.43
C PHE A 128 -4.74 -9.40 2.34
N GLY A 129 -5.63 -9.20 1.36
CA GLY A 129 -6.36 -7.94 1.16
C GLY A 129 -7.22 -7.56 2.38
N CYS A 130 -7.93 -8.50 2.97
CA CYS A 130 -8.75 -8.30 4.17
C CYS A 130 -7.90 -7.88 5.37
N GLY A 131 -6.75 -8.53 5.60
CA GLY A 131 -5.82 -8.15 6.67
C GLY A 131 -5.30 -6.73 6.50
N SER A 132 -4.91 -6.38 5.27
CA SER A 132 -4.46 -5.03 4.92
C SER A 132 -5.57 -3.99 5.12
N MET A 133 -6.78 -4.26 4.65
CA MET A 133 -7.91 -3.33 4.73
C MET A 133 -8.37 -3.11 6.17
N LEU A 134 -8.38 -4.16 7.00
CA LEU A 134 -8.70 -4.05 8.42
C LEU A 134 -7.74 -3.10 9.14
N VAL A 135 -6.44 -3.20 8.86
CA VAL A 135 -5.46 -2.28 9.44
C VAL A 135 -5.59 -0.88 8.86
N ALA A 136 -5.78 -0.73 7.55
CA ALA A 136 -5.94 0.57 6.92
C ALA A 136 -7.06 1.41 7.56
N LEU A 137 -8.14 0.76 8.01
CA LEU A 137 -9.28 1.40 8.65
C LEU A 137 -9.09 1.66 10.16
N LEU A 138 -8.43 0.74 10.87
CA LEU A 138 -8.28 0.82 12.34
C LEU A 138 -7.06 1.64 12.78
N LEU A 139 -6.00 1.63 11.96
CA LEU A 139 -4.71 2.21 12.28
C LEU A 139 -4.72 3.75 12.38
N PRO A 140 -5.42 4.50 11.51
CA PRO A 140 -5.46 5.97 11.63
C PRO A 140 -6.00 6.45 12.98
N LYS A 141 -7.04 5.79 13.50
CA LYS A 141 -7.65 6.11 14.80
C LYS A 141 -6.70 5.84 15.98
N HIS A 142 -5.88 4.80 15.89
CA HIS A 142 -4.90 4.45 16.92
C HIS A 142 -3.63 5.31 16.86
N LEU A 143 -3.22 5.70 15.66
CA LEU A 143 -2.04 6.52 15.41
C LEU A 143 -2.25 8.02 15.66
N ASP A 144 -3.47 8.46 15.98
CA ASP A 144 -3.74 9.84 16.42
C ASP A 144 -3.20 10.08 17.86
N LYS A 145 -3.00 9.00 18.65
CA LYS A 145 -2.53 9.08 20.05
C LYS A 145 -1.14 8.48 20.29
N ARG A 146 -0.51 7.89 19.27
CA ARG A 146 0.76 7.14 19.40
C ARG A 146 1.76 7.50 18.30
N PRO A 147 3.08 7.36 18.57
CA PRO A 147 4.13 7.57 17.57
C PRO A 147 4.03 6.56 16.41
N ASP A 148 4.41 6.98 15.20
CA ASP A 148 4.39 6.17 13.98
C ASP A 148 5.36 4.98 14.01
N ARG A 149 6.55 5.20 14.55
CA ARG A 149 7.70 4.27 14.43
C ARG A 149 7.45 2.88 15.02
N PRO A 150 6.87 2.71 16.23
CA PRO A 150 6.60 1.38 16.77
C PRO A 150 5.60 0.59 15.93
N ALA A 151 4.58 1.24 15.37
CA ALA A 151 3.61 0.56 14.51
C ALA A 151 4.27 0.05 13.22
N MET A 152 5.12 0.87 12.60
CA MET A 152 5.83 0.47 11.39
C MET A 152 6.77 -0.71 11.60
N LEU A 153 7.52 -0.70 12.73
CA LEU A 153 8.42 -1.79 13.10
C LEU A 153 7.64 -3.05 13.47
N ALA A 154 6.52 -2.93 14.18
CA ALA A 154 5.64 -4.06 14.46
C ALA A 154 5.12 -4.69 13.17
N GLY A 155 4.68 -3.88 12.20
CA GLY A 155 4.26 -4.36 10.89
C GLY A 155 5.35 -5.13 10.14
N ALA A 156 6.59 -4.61 10.16
CA ALA A 156 7.73 -5.29 9.56
C ALA A 156 8.07 -6.61 10.26
N SER A 157 8.02 -6.64 11.59
CA SER A 157 8.20 -7.88 12.36
C SER A 157 7.12 -8.91 12.05
N ILE A 158 5.84 -8.49 11.93
CA ILE A 158 4.73 -9.38 11.56
C ILE A 158 4.97 -9.98 10.18
N MET A 159 5.39 -9.17 9.20
CA MET A 159 5.70 -9.68 7.86
C MET A 159 6.86 -10.69 7.89
N ALA A 160 7.94 -10.38 8.63
CA ALA A 160 9.09 -11.28 8.75
C ALA A 160 8.71 -12.62 9.42
N ILE A 161 7.94 -12.57 10.51
CA ILE A 161 7.42 -13.76 11.19
C ILE A 161 6.47 -14.53 10.28
N GLY A 162 5.61 -13.84 9.53
CA GLY A 162 4.69 -14.46 8.58
C GLY A 162 5.43 -15.22 7.47
N LEU A 163 6.48 -14.63 6.91
CA LEU A 163 7.33 -15.31 5.92
C LEU A 163 8.04 -16.53 6.51
N PHE A 164 8.57 -16.42 7.73
CA PHE A 164 9.21 -17.55 8.42
C PHE A 164 8.21 -18.67 8.76
N ALA A 165 7.01 -18.29 9.21
CA ALA A 165 5.91 -19.23 9.43
C ALA A 165 5.47 -19.90 8.14
N GLY A 166 5.61 -19.25 6.97
CA GLY A 166 5.37 -19.87 5.67
C GLY A 166 6.20 -21.15 5.45
N ILE A 167 7.43 -21.21 5.99
CA ILE A 167 8.31 -22.39 5.91
C ILE A 167 7.71 -23.56 6.71
N THR A 168 7.19 -23.29 7.90
CA THR A 168 6.60 -24.32 8.75
C THR A 168 5.23 -24.75 8.24
N VAL A 169 4.42 -23.81 7.76
CA VAL A 169 3.12 -24.08 7.12
C VAL A 169 3.31 -24.99 5.91
N ALA A 170 4.39 -24.79 5.14
CA ALA A 170 4.69 -25.62 4.00
C ALA A 170 4.97 -27.10 4.35
N GLY A 171 5.29 -27.43 5.60
CA GLY A 171 5.50 -28.80 6.07
C GLY A 171 4.28 -29.45 6.73
N LEU A 172 3.15 -28.75 6.84
CA LEU A 172 1.94 -29.25 7.49
C LEU A 172 1.19 -30.25 6.59
N ALA A 173 0.38 -31.11 7.22
CA ALA A 173 -0.51 -32.01 6.50
C ALA A 173 -1.67 -31.26 5.81
N ALA A 174 -2.13 -31.79 4.68
CA ALA A 174 -3.13 -31.21 3.78
C ALA A 174 -4.40 -30.60 4.45
N PRO A 175 -5.01 -31.18 5.50
CA PRO A 175 -6.22 -30.57 6.09
C PRO A 175 -5.95 -29.28 6.88
N VAL A 176 -4.72 -29.10 7.40
CA VAL A 176 -4.35 -27.94 8.25
C VAL A 176 -3.54 -26.90 7.47
N GLU A 177 -2.86 -27.32 6.40
CA GLU A 177 -2.02 -26.45 5.56
C GLU A 177 -2.81 -25.26 4.98
N TRP A 178 -4.00 -25.51 4.45
CA TRP A 178 -4.79 -24.45 3.78
C TRP A 178 -5.29 -23.35 4.72
N PRO A 179 -5.97 -23.65 5.86
CA PRO A 179 -6.35 -22.62 6.83
C PRO A 179 -5.14 -21.88 7.42
N ALA A 180 -4.04 -22.59 7.70
CA ALA A 180 -2.82 -21.98 8.22
C ALA A 180 -2.21 -21.01 7.20
N PHE A 181 -2.18 -21.39 5.92
CA PHE A 181 -1.73 -20.54 4.83
C PHE A 181 -2.55 -19.24 4.71
N LEU A 182 -3.88 -19.35 4.73
CA LEU A 182 -4.76 -18.17 4.71
C LEU A 182 -4.53 -17.24 5.89
N LEU A 183 -4.32 -17.79 7.09
CA LEU A 183 -4.03 -17.01 8.29
C LEU A 183 -2.67 -16.30 8.19
N THR A 184 -1.65 -16.98 7.67
CA THR A 184 -0.34 -16.38 7.41
C THR A 184 -0.44 -15.24 6.40
N TRP A 185 -1.20 -15.42 5.32
CA TRP A 185 -1.42 -14.37 4.30
C TRP A 185 -2.17 -13.16 4.87
N PHE A 186 -3.20 -13.42 5.68
CA PHE A 186 -3.91 -12.38 6.42
C PHE A 186 -2.97 -11.59 7.34
N ALA A 187 -2.13 -12.28 8.12
CA ALA A 187 -1.16 -11.65 9.01
C ALA A 187 -0.12 -10.81 8.24
N ILE A 188 0.38 -11.31 7.10
CA ILE A 188 1.28 -10.54 6.24
C ILE A 188 0.58 -9.28 5.71
N GLY A 189 -0.70 -9.37 5.33
CA GLY A 189 -1.52 -8.23 4.92
C GLY A 189 -1.67 -7.16 6.02
N VAL A 190 -1.92 -7.61 7.26
CA VAL A 190 -1.93 -6.74 8.45
C VAL A 190 -0.59 -6.00 8.59
N GLY A 191 0.52 -6.73 8.53
CA GLY A 191 1.86 -6.16 8.65
C GLY A 191 2.17 -5.14 7.53
N TYR A 192 1.78 -5.46 6.30
CA TYR A 192 1.97 -4.62 5.13
C TYR A 192 1.31 -3.24 5.29
N SER A 193 0.02 -3.19 5.61
CA SER A 193 -0.67 -1.92 5.82
C SER A 193 -0.14 -1.18 7.05
N MET A 194 0.20 -1.90 8.12
CA MET A 194 0.74 -1.28 9.34
C MET A 194 2.05 -0.54 9.10
N THR A 195 2.87 -1.04 8.16
CA THR A 195 4.12 -0.41 7.73
C THR A 195 3.89 0.75 6.77
N LEU A 196 3.01 0.60 5.78
CA LEU A 196 2.85 1.59 4.70
C LEU A 196 1.91 2.76 5.03
N THR A 197 0.82 2.56 5.76
CA THR A 197 -0.15 3.62 6.09
C THR A 197 0.48 4.84 6.79
N PRO A 198 1.39 4.71 7.77
CA PRO A 198 2.07 5.86 8.38
C PRO A 198 3.22 6.45 7.56
N SER A 199 3.65 5.82 6.46
CA SER A 199 4.82 6.26 5.67
C SER A 199 4.68 7.70 5.16
N GLY A 200 3.50 8.09 4.67
CA GLY A 200 3.23 9.44 4.21
C GLY A 200 3.30 10.50 5.32
N ARG A 201 2.89 10.13 6.55
CA ARG A 201 3.00 11.03 7.72
C ARG A 201 4.45 11.23 8.12
N LEU A 202 5.23 10.13 8.13
CA LEU A 202 6.65 10.17 8.43
C LEU A 202 7.41 11.02 7.41
N LEU A 203 7.12 10.85 6.12
CA LEU A 203 7.73 11.61 5.04
C LEU A 203 7.44 13.11 5.15
N ARG A 204 6.18 13.48 5.43
CA ARG A 204 5.77 14.88 5.62
C ARG A 204 6.40 15.54 6.86
N ARG A 205 6.65 14.76 7.92
CA ARG A 205 7.35 15.22 9.14
C ARG A 205 8.85 15.34 8.95
N SER A 206 9.44 14.55 8.07
CA SER A 206 10.89 14.53 7.82
C SER A 206 11.35 15.44 6.68
N ALA A 207 10.45 15.94 5.84
CA ALA A 207 10.77 16.86 4.75
C ALA A 207 10.28 18.29 5.02
N GLY A 208 11.16 19.27 4.83
CA GLY A 208 10.83 20.70 4.83
C GLY A 208 9.82 21.05 3.72
N SER A 209 9.00 22.09 3.93
CA SER A 209 7.90 22.44 3.01
C SER A 209 8.34 22.64 1.56
N ALA A 210 9.52 23.22 1.34
CA ALA A 210 10.11 23.43 0.01
C ALA A 210 10.66 22.15 -0.65
N ASP A 211 11.05 21.14 0.14
CA ASP A 211 11.68 19.90 -0.35
C ASP A 211 10.73 18.72 -0.48
N ARG A 212 9.52 18.84 0.06
CA ARG A 212 8.50 17.77 0.03
C ARG A 212 8.30 17.19 -1.37
N PRO A 213 8.06 17.95 -2.44
CA PRO A 213 7.84 17.35 -3.77
C PRO A 213 9.00 16.46 -4.23
N ALA A 214 10.25 16.91 -4.02
CA ALA A 214 11.44 16.16 -4.39
C ALA A 214 11.63 14.90 -3.54
N VAL A 215 11.34 14.97 -2.24
CA VAL A 215 11.44 13.82 -1.33
C VAL A 215 10.33 12.78 -1.59
N PHE A 216 9.11 13.22 -1.93
CA PHE A 216 8.03 12.32 -2.35
C PHE A 216 8.34 11.64 -3.69
N ALA A 217 8.89 12.38 -4.66
CA ALA A 217 9.35 11.79 -5.92
C ALA A 217 10.47 10.75 -5.67
N ALA A 218 11.44 11.06 -4.81
CA ALA A 218 12.50 10.13 -4.44
C ALA A 218 11.96 8.87 -3.75
N GLN A 219 11.00 9.02 -2.81
CA GLN A 219 10.34 7.91 -2.15
C GLN A 219 9.63 7.00 -3.17
N PHE A 220 8.91 7.57 -4.13
CA PHE A 220 8.24 6.80 -5.17
C PHE A 220 9.24 5.97 -5.98
N SER A 221 10.30 6.60 -6.51
CA SER A 221 11.32 5.91 -7.31
C SER A 221 12.09 4.86 -6.50
N LEU A 222 12.51 5.18 -5.28
CA LEU A 222 13.23 4.24 -4.42
C LEU A 222 12.35 3.07 -3.98
N SER A 223 11.06 3.31 -3.71
CA SER A 223 10.13 2.22 -3.41
C SER A 223 9.98 1.28 -4.59
N HIS A 224 9.87 1.78 -5.83
CA HIS A 224 9.84 0.95 -7.04
C HIS A 224 11.15 0.19 -7.23
N ALA A 225 12.30 0.80 -6.93
CA ALA A 225 13.57 0.10 -6.94
C ALA A 225 13.63 -1.06 -5.92
N CYS A 226 12.87 -1.00 -4.82
CA CYS A 226 12.75 -2.13 -3.88
C CYS A 226 11.86 -3.28 -4.41
N TRP A 227 11.07 -3.05 -5.46
CA TRP A 227 10.25 -4.07 -6.11
C TRP A 227 10.98 -4.81 -7.25
N LEU A 228 12.13 -4.28 -7.69
CA LEU A 228 13.04 -4.92 -8.65
C LEU A 228 13.92 -5.96 -7.95
#